data_AF-A0A7S0VPW4-F1
#
_entry.id   AF-A0A7S0VPW4-F1
#
_cell.length_a   1.000
_cell.length_b   1.000
_cell.length_c   1.000
_cell.angle_alpha   90.00
_cell.angle_beta   90.00
_cell.angle_gamma   90.00
#
_symmetry.space_group_name_H-M   'P 1'
#
loop_
_entity.id
_entity.type
_entity.pdbx_description
1 polymer ?
#
loop_
_entity_poly.entity_id
_entity_poly.type
_entity_poly.pdbx_seq_one_letter_code
_entity_poly.pdbx_strand_id
1 'polypeptide(L)'
;GGSAAWTAQGEFVATLSSAAAAGTRYAFSFSVGNPSTPQDPPAVSIALSGFAAQAMAAPSGAPPPKGVVMGAQALRVVAPDFEDRSLVQSSPVAGGESTLSLTVRPNLDVPPGADVTLSGLVGAVVANASDVPLQGLSPAGVWCRAFFDAPAGALTVSLCAG
;
A
#
# COMPACT_ATOMS: atom_id res chain seq x y z
N GLY A 1 -7.15 10.59 35.71
CA GLY A 1 -7.15 9.74 34.51
C GLY A 1 -8.58 9.59 34.07
N GLY A 2 -8.88 9.93 32.82
CA GLY A 2 -10.23 9.82 32.26
C GLY A 2 -10.59 8.39 31.85
N SER A 3 -11.86 8.17 31.52
CA SER A 3 -12.33 6.94 30.87
C SER A 3 -12.60 7.20 29.40
N ALA A 4 -12.50 6.17 28.56
CA ALA A 4 -12.89 6.25 27.16
C ALA A 4 -13.64 4.99 26.74
N ALA A 5 -14.64 5.15 25.86
CA ALA A 5 -15.44 4.05 25.33
C ALA A 5 -15.84 4.31 23.88
N TRP A 6 -16.02 3.22 23.12
CA TRP A 6 -16.66 3.25 21.81
C TRP A 6 -18.16 3.01 21.94
N THR A 7 -18.95 3.80 21.24
CA THR A 7 -20.40 3.56 21.12
C THR A 7 -20.68 2.54 20.02
N ALA A 8 -21.84 1.91 20.06
CA ALA A 8 -22.31 1.00 19.00
C ALA A 8 -22.46 1.70 17.65
N GLN A 9 -22.52 3.03 17.64
CA GLN A 9 -22.64 3.90 16.48
C GLN A 9 -21.28 4.37 15.93
N GLY A 10 -20.16 3.91 16.50
CA GLY A 10 -18.82 4.24 16.03
C GLY A 10 -18.26 5.57 16.54
N GLU A 11 -18.79 6.10 17.64
CA GLU A 11 -18.27 7.31 18.28
C GLU A 11 -17.28 6.94 19.38
N PHE A 12 -16.13 7.61 19.40
CA PHE A 12 -15.18 7.53 20.52
C PHE A 12 -15.51 8.62 21.53
N VAL A 13 -15.94 8.22 22.73
CA VAL A 13 -16.32 9.14 23.80
C VAL A 13 -15.29 9.05 24.92
N ALA A 14 -14.62 10.18 25.19
CA ALA A 14 -13.70 10.33 26.30
C ALA A 14 -14.29 11.24 27.39
N THR A 15 -14.19 10.81 28.64
CA THR A 15 -14.66 11.56 29.81
C THR A 15 -13.47 12.07 30.60
N LEU A 16 -13.40 13.38 30.81
CA LEU A 16 -12.37 14.00 31.64
C LEU A 16 -12.64 13.72 33.13
N SER A 17 -11.60 13.29 33.85
CA SER A 17 -11.68 13.08 35.31
C SER A 17 -11.52 14.36 36.13
N SER A 18 -11.19 15.47 35.48
CA SER A 18 -10.93 16.78 36.09
C SER A 18 -11.13 17.88 35.05
N ALA A 19 -11.32 19.12 35.50
CA ALA A 19 -11.48 20.26 34.60
C ALA A 19 -10.29 20.40 33.63
N ALA A 20 -10.60 20.69 32.36
CA ALA A 20 -9.60 21.10 31.39
C ALA A 20 -9.30 22.59 31.53
N ALA A 21 -8.02 22.95 31.52
CA ALA A 21 -7.59 24.33 31.62
C ALA A 21 -7.65 25.00 30.24
N ALA A 22 -8.16 26.23 30.18
CA ALA A 22 -8.16 27.03 28.97
C ALA A 22 -6.72 27.25 28.45
N GLY A 23 -6.55 27.22 27.13
CA GLY A 23 -5.24 27.41 26.48
C GLY A 23 -4.29 26.20 26.60
N THR A 24 -4.68 25.12 27.27
CA THR A 24 -3.84 23.92 27.40
C THR A 24 -4.07 22.97 26.23
N ARG A 25 -2.96 22.47 25.64
CA ARG A 25 -3.01 21.46 24.59
C ARG A 25 -3.19 20.07 25.20
N TYR A 26 -4.24 19.38 24.78
CA TYR A 26 -4.48 17.97 25.08
C TYR A 26 -4.27 17.13 23.83
N ALA A 27 -3.50 16.04 23.93
CA ALA A 27 -3.23 15.14 22.83
C ALA A 27 -3.22 13.69 23.33
N PHE A 28 -3.78 12.79 22.53
CA PHE A 28 -3.80 11.35 22.78
C PHE A 28 -3.89 10.60 21.44
N SER A 29 -3.65 9.29 21.47
CA SER A 29 -3.79 8.41 20.30
C SER A 29 -4.38 7.07 20.71
N PHE A 30 -4.98 6.38 19.75
CA PHE A 30 -5.56 5.05 19.92
C PHE A 30 -5.45 4.29 18.59
N SER A 31 -5.52 2.95 18.66
CA SER A 31 -5.45 2.09 17.48
C SER A 31 -6.85 1.76 16.95
N VAL A 32 -7.00 1.81 15.63
CA VAL A 32 -8.20 1.33 14.91
C VAL A 32 -7.75 0.46 13.74
N GLY A 33 -8.59 -0.53 13.38
CA GLY A 33 -8.41 -1.31 12.16
C GLY A 33 -9.03 -0.60 10.97
N ASN A 34 -8.36 -0.65 9.82
CA ASN A 34 -8.94 -0.20 8.56
C ASN A 34 -9.98 -1.23 8.07
N PRO A 35 -11.08 -0.80 7.41
CA PRO A 35 -12.00 -1.71 6.74
C PRO A 35 -11.30 -2.56 5.67
N SER A 36 -11.87 -3.73 5.36
CA SER A 36 -11.37 -4.62 4.31
C SER A 36 -11.66 -4.13 2.89
N THR A 37 -12.58 -3.17 2.75
CA THR A 37 -12.94 -2.54 1.48
C THR A 37 -12.27 -1.18 1.34
N PRO A 38 -11.83 -0.79 0.13
CA PRO A 38 -11.41 0.58 -0.14
C PRO A 38 -12.49 1.58 0.28
N GLN A 39 -12.03 2.71 0.80
CA GLN A 39 -12.90 3.73 1.38
C GLN A 39 -12.27 5.11 1.21
N ASP A 40 -13.06 6.04 0.70
CA ASP A 40 -12.72 7.46 0.78
C ASP A 40 -12.84 7.96 2.22
N PRO A 41 -11.94 8.85 2.66
CA PRO A 41 -11.89 9.27 4.05
C PRO A 41 -13.23 9.88 4.49
N PRO A 42 -13.85 9.37 5.57
CA PRO A 42 -15.12 9.88 6.07
C PRO A 42 -14.93 11.28 6.68
N ALA A 43 -16.03 12.01 6.79
CA ALA A 43 -16.06 13.23 7.58
C ALA A 43 -15.83 12.90 9.06
N VAL A 44 -14.78 13.48 9.65
CA VAL A 44 -14.46 13.35 11.07
C VAL A 44 -14.77 14.67 11.76
N SER A 45 -15.39 14.60 12.92
CA SER A 45 -15.67 15.77 13.76
C SER A 45 -15.31 15.49 15.21
N ILE A 46 -15.11 16.56 15.98
CA ILE A 46 -14.93 16.51 17.42
C ILE A 46 -15.99 17.39 18.08
N ALA A 47 -16.54 16.92 19.18
CA ALA A 47 -17.49 17.68 19.99
C ALA A 47 -17.09 17.61 21.46
N LEU A 48 -17.39 18.68 22.19
CA LEU A 48 -17.38 18.69 23.65
C LEU A 48 -18.84 18.73 24.10
N SER A 49 -19.18 18.02 25.17
CA SER A 49 -20.56 17.97 25.67
C SER A 49 -21.11 19.39 25.91
N GLY A 50 -22.23 19.72 25.28
CA GLY A 50 -22.83 21.05 25.32
C GLY A 50 -22.32 22.06 24.27
N PHE A 51 -21.41 21.65 23.39
CA PHE A 51 -20.88 22.46 22.28
C PHE A 51 -21.21 21.81 20.94
N ALA A 52 -21.30 22.63 19.89
CA ALA A 52 -21.48 22.12 18.52
C ALA A 52 -20.25 21.31 18.07
N ALA A 53 -20.51 20.27 17.28
CA ALA A 53 -19.44 19.50 16.64
C ALA A 53 -18.68 20.36 15.64
N GLN A 54 -17.35 20.16 15.60
CA GLN A 54 -16.44 20.87 14.71
C GLN A 54 -15.76 19.85 13.78
N ALA A 55 -15.69 20.17 12.49
CA ALA A 55 -15.00 19.32 11.52
C ALA A 55 -13.49 19.27 11.81
N MET A 56 -12.92 18.08 11.73
CA MET A 56 -11.48 17.86 11.85
C MET A 56 -10.86 17.90 10.46
N ALA A 57 -9.88 18.79 10.27
CA ALA A 57 -9.10 18.84 9.04
C ALA A 57 -8.00 17.79 9.06
N ALA A 58 -7.73 17.20 7.89
CA ALA A 58 -6.56 16.37 7.71
C ALA A 58 -5.28 17.20 7.90
N PRO A 59 -4.24 16.66 8.55
CA PRO A 59 -2.98 17.38 8.68
C PRO A 59 -2.39 17.66 7.31
N SER A 60 -2.17 18.94 7.00
CA SER A 60 -1.50 19.36 5.78
C SER A 60 0.01 19.09 5.90
N GLY A 61 0.61 18.48 4.88
CA GLY A 61 2.06 18.30 4.78
C GLY A 61 2.64 17.11 5.55
N ALA A 62 1.81 16.25 6.16
CA ALA A 62 2.30 14.96 6.66
C ALA A 62 2.74 14.07 5.49
N PRO A 63 3.89 13.37 5.58
CA PRO A 63 4.28 12.39 4.57
C PRO A 63 3.19 11.34 4.40
N PRO A 64 2.82 10.98 3.16
CA PRO A 64 1.81 9.97 2.91
C PRO A 64 2.28 8.61 3.46
N PRO A 65 1.55 8.00 4.42
CA PRO A 65 1.84 6.65 4.85
C PRO A 65 1.80 5.70 3.66
N LYS A 66 2.81 4.82 3.55
CA LYS A 66 2.92 3.81 2.48
C LYS A 66 2.91 4.41 1.06
N GLY A 67 3.35 5.66 0.90
CA GLY A 67 3.35 6.34 -0.40
C GLY A 67 1.97 6.72 -0.92
N VAL A 68 0.91 6.44 -0.16
CA VAL A 68 -0.47 6.63 -0.58
C VAL A 68 -0.82 8.12 -0.52
N VAL A 69 -1.06 8.75 -1.67
CA VAL A 69 -1.48 10.16 -1.76
C VAL A 69 -2.67 10.42 -0.84
N MET A 70 -2.57 11.44 0.03
CA MET A 70 -3.57 11.74 1.07
C MET A 70 -3.84 10.60 2.07
N GLY A 71 -2.97 9.59 2.17
CA GLY A 71 -3.11 8.44 3.08
C GLY A 71 -3.04 8.78 4.58
N ALA A 72 -2.64 10.01 4.92
CA ALA A 72 -2.71 10.53 6.28
C ALA A 72 -4.13 10.99 6.68
N GLN A 73 -5.07 11.05 5.73
CA GLN A 73 -6.48 11.29 6.03
C GLN A 73 -7.07 10.11 6.78
N ALA A 74 -7.78 10.39 7.87
CA ALA A 74 -8.34 9.36 8.74
C ALA A 74 -9.20 8.39 7.94
N LEU A 75 -8.90 7.09 8.06
CA LEU A 75 -9.63 6.00 7.40
C LEU A 75 -9.74 6.13 5.87
N ARG A 76 -8.76 6.78 5.21
CA ARG A 76 -8.55 6.60 3.77
C ARG A 76 -7.95 5.21 3.55
N VAL A 77 -8.66 4.36 2.81
CA VAL A 77 -8.24 2.98 2.54
C VAL A 77 -8.22 2.76 1.03
N VAL A 78 -7.09 2.27 0.53
CA VAL A 78 -6.91 1.89 -0.88
C VAL A 78 -6.61 0.40 -0.97
N ALA A 79 -7.03 -0.24 -2.07
CA ALA A 79 -6.58 -1.59 -2.38
C ALA A 79 -5.19 -1.54 -3.05
N PRO A 80 -4.33 -2.55 -2.82
CA PRO A 80 -3.14 -2.75 -3.62
C PRO A 80 -3.47 -2.91 -5.10
N ASP A 81 -2.80 -2.15 -5.96
CA ASP A 81 -2.94 -2.23 -7.42
C ASP A 81 -1.65 -1.77 -8.13
N PHE A 82 -1.55 -2.09 -9.42
CA PHE A 82 -0.56 -1.53 -10.33
C PHE A 82 -1.21 -0.47 -11.23
N GLU A 83 -0.87 0.80 -11.01
CA GLU A 83 -1.39 1.94 -11.78
C GLU A 83 -0.94 1.87 -13.24
N ASP A 84 0.32 1.48 -13.47
CA ASP A 84 0.85 1.20 -14.80
C ASP A 84 1.29 -0.27 -14.87
N ARG A 85 0.94 -0.93 -15.99
CA ARG A 85 1.43 -2.26 -16.34
C ARG A 85 1.55 -2.41 -17.84
N SER A 86 2.70 -2.83 -18.33
CA SER A 86 2.91 -3.15 -19.75
C SER A 86 3.92 -4.27 -19.92
N LEU A 87 3.75 -5.05 -20.98
CA LEU A 87 4.63 -6.14 -21.35
C LEU A 87 4.91 -6.04 -22.85
N VAL A 88 6.19 -6.01 -23.22
CA VAL A 88 6.63 -5.92 -24.62
C VAL A 88 7.64 -7.02 -24.89
N GLN A 89 7.63 -7.58 -26.10
CA GLN A 89 8.63 -8.54 -26.55
C GLN A 89 9.53 -7.93 -27.62
N SER A 90 10.79 -8.33 -27.68
CA SER A 90 11.73 -7.84 -28.69
C SER A 90 11.55 -8.46 -30.08
N SER A 91 10.99 -9.68 -30.17
CA SER A 91 10.88 -10.43 -31.43
C SER A 91 9.78 -11.49 -31.34
N PRO A 92 8.91 -11.63 -32.37
CA PRO A 92 7.90 -12.70 -32.44
C PRO A 92 8.38 -13.94 -33.21
N VAL A 93 9.66 -14.06 -33.55
CA VAL A 93 10.17 -15.11 -34.44
C VAL A 93 10.22 -16.47 -33.73
N ALA A 94 9.52 -17.46 -34.28
CA ALA A 94 9.50 -18.82 -33.74
C ALA A 94 10.90 -19.46 -33.72
N GLY A 95 11.25 -20.08 -32.58
CA GLY A 95 12.57 -20.69 -32.37
C GLY A 95 13.72 -19.69 -32.19
N GLY A 96 13.45 -18.39 -32.31
CA GLY A 96 14.40 -17.33 -31.98
C GLY A 96 14.32 -16.92 -30.52
N GLU A 97 15.34 -16.24 -30.03
CA GLU A 97 15.32 -15.64 -28.69
C GLU A 97 14.51 -14.35 -28.69
N SER A 98 13.74 -14.13 -27.61
CA SER A 98 13.10 -12.84 -27.34
C SER A 98 13.24 -12.44 -25.88
N THR A 99 13.39 -11.14 -25.67
CA THR A 99 13.39 -10.52 -24.34
C THR A 99 12.00 -9.95 -24.08
N LEU A 100 11.40 -10.37 -22.97
CA LEU A 100 10.18 -9.78 -22.43
C LEU A 100 10.54 -8.65 -21.46
N SER A 101 10.04 -7.45 -21.73
CA SER A 101 10.24 -6.26 -20.91
C SER A 101 8.95 -5.90 -20.19
N LEU A 102 8.92 -6.17 -18.88
CA LEU A 102 7.80 -5.84 -17.99
C LEU A 102 8.04 -4.47 -17.34
N THR A 103 7.05 -3.57 -17.45
CA THR A 103 7.01 -2.32 -16.68
C THR A 103 5.81 -2.37 -15.74
N VAL A 104 6.02 -2.11 -14.45
CA VAL A 104 4.96 -2.01 -13.45
C VAL A 104 5.16 -0.80 -12.54
N ARG A 105 4.06 -0.16 -12.13
CA ARG A 105 4.06 0.92 -11.12
C ARG A 105 3.03 0.63 -10.03
N PRO A 106 3.42 0.16 -8.84
CA PRO A 106 2.48 -0.07 -7.75
C PRO A 106 1.92 1.26 -7.23
N ASN A 107 0.68 1.25 -6.74
CA ASN A 107 0.02 2.41 -6.13
C ASN A 107 0.38 2.61 -4.65
N LEU A 108 1.20 1.72 -4.08
CA LEU A 108 1.62 1.72 -2.69
C LEU A 108 3.06 1.22 -2.55
N ASP A 109 3.67 1.56 -1.42
CA ASP A 109 5.01 1.07 -1.07
C ASP A 109 5.01 -0.46 -0.96
N VAL A 110 5.75 -1.12 -1.85
CA VAL A 110 5.98 -2.56 -1.83
C VAL A 110 7.16 -2.85 -0.88
N PRO A 111 6.97 -3.65 0.19
CA PRO A 111 8.04 -3.94 1.12
C PRO A 111 9.11 -4.85 0.51
N PRO A 112 10.37 -4.79 0.97
CA PRO A 112 11.38 -5.79 0.64
C PRO A 112 10.91 -7.20 0.99
N GLY A 113 11.28 -8.17 0.15
CA GLY A 113 10.87 -9.57 0.24
C GLY A 113 9.51 -9.87 -0.40
N ALA A 114 8.80 -8.86 -0.91
CA ALA A 114 7.59 -9.10 -1.68
C ALA A 114 7.90 -9.68 -3.07
N ASP A 115 7.01 -10.55 -3.53
CA ASP A 115 7.08 -11.19 -4.84
C ASP A 115 6.13 -10.53 -5.83
N VAL A 116 6.62 -10.29 -7.04
CA VAL A 116 5.82 -9.94 -8.21
C VAL A 116 5.76 -11.18 -9.10
N THR A 117 4.56 -11.66 -9.42
CA THR A 117 4.37 -12.84 -10.26
C THR A 117 3.69 -12.47 -11.57
N LEU A 118 4.33 -12.79 -12.68
CA LEU A 118 3.78 -12.72 -14.03
C LEU A 118 3.40 -14.14 -14.49
N SER A 119 2.11 -14.40 -14.59
CA SER A 119 1.57 -15.70 -15.00
C SER A 119 1.08 -15.69 -16.45
N GLY A 120 0.89 -16.88 -17.02
CA GLY A 120 0.35 -17.04 -18.38
C GLY A 120 1.40 -17.10 -19.48
N LEU A 121 2.68 -17.22 -19.12
CA LEU A 121 3.81 -17.39 -20.04
C LEU A 121 3.93 -18.85 -20.53
N VAL A 122 2.80 -19.46 -20.90
CA VAL A 122 2.74 -20.85 -21.35
C VAL A 122 3.51 -21.00 -22.66
N GLY A 123 4.38 -22.02 -22.71
CA GLY A 123 5.23 -22.28 -23.89
C GLY A 123 6.51 -21.44 -23.95
N ALA A 124 6.74 -20.53 -22.99
CA ALA A 124 8.02 -19.87 -22.85
C ALA A 124 9.10 -20.89 -22.44
N VAL A 125 10.24 -20.83 -23.11
CA VAL A 125 11.41 -21.67 -22.83
C VAL A 125 12.50 -20.77 -22.26
N VAL A 126 12.96 -21.08 -21.05
CA VAL A 126 14.07 -20.36 -20.39
C VAL A 126 15.25 -21.31 -20.21
N ALA A 127 16.47 -20.81 -20.35
CA ALA A 127 17.68 -21.62 -20.21
C ALA A 127 17.88 -22.13 -18.77
N ASN A 128 17.62 -21.28 -17.77
CA ASN A 128 17.73 -21.60 -16.35
C ASN A 128 16.47 -21.13 -15.61
N ALA A 129 15.58 -22.06 -15.27
CA ALA A 129 14.35 -21.77 -14.54
C ALA A 129 14.60 -21.23 -13.12
N SER A 130 15.67 -21.68 -12.47
CA SER A 130 15.98 -21.32 -11.08
C SER A 130 16.68 -19.97 -10.90
N ASP A 131 17.16 -19.38 -12.00
CA ASP A 131 17.92 -18.13 -11.98
C ASP A 131 17.77 -17.42 -13.33
N VAL A 132 16.62 -16.78 -13.51
CA VAL A 132 16.34 -16.03 -14.75
C VAL A 132 17.09 -14.69 -14.69
N PRO A 133 18.08 -14.45 -15.57
CA PRO A 133 18.85 -13.21 -15.52
C PRO A 133 17.95 -12.01 -15.84
N LEU A 134 17.79 -11.12 -14.88
CA LEU A 134 17.05 -9.88 -15.08
C LEU A 134 17.97 -8.83 -15.70
N GLN A 135 17.48 -8.16 -16.76
CA GLN A 135 18.20 -7.10 -17.46
C GLN A 135 17.38 -5.80 -17.42
N GLY A 136 18.05 -4.65 -17.54
CA GLY A 136 17.37 -3.35 -17.61
C GLY A 136 16.67 -2.93 -16.30
N LEU A 137 17.16 -3.40 -15.15
CA LEU A 137 16.57 -3.10 -13.85
C LEU A 137 16.58 -1.59 -13.58
N SER A 138 15.41 -1.04 -13.24
CA SER A 138 15.29 0.33 -12.79
C SER A 138 16.04 0.53 -11.47
N PRO A 139 16.69 1.69 -11.25
CA PRO A 139 17.31 2.01 -9.96
C PRO A 139 16.30 2.18 -8.81
N ALA A 140 15.00 2.23 -9.11
CA ALA A 140 13.93 2.40 -8.11
C ALA A 140 13.65 1.14 -7.25
N GLY A 141 14.36 0.03 -7.46
CA GLY A 141 14.25 -1.17 -6.63
C GLY A 141 15.34 -2.19 -6.95
N VAL A 142 15.84 -2.88 -5.91
CA VAL A 142 16.81 -3.97 -6.08
C VAL A 142 16.06 -5.28 -6.25
N TRP A 143 15.90 -5.71 -7.50
CA TRP A 143 15.40 -7.04 -7.83
C TRP A 143 16.57 -8.01 -7.75
N CYS A 144 16.41 -9.09 -6.98
CA CYS A 144 17.55 -9.93 -6.61
C CYS A 144 17.35 -11.41 -6.94
N ARG A 145 16.10 -11.83 -7.21
CA ARG A 145 15.76 -13.22 -7.49
C ARG A 145 14.67 -13.28 -8.53
N ALA A 146 14.80 -14.21 -9.47
CA ALA A 146 13.76 -14.54 -10.42
C ALA A 146 13.70 -16.05 -10.65
N PHE A 147 12.49 -16.60 -10.58
CA PHE A 147 12.22 -18.02 -10.74
C PHE A 147 11.11 -18.21 -11.78
N PHE A 148 11.33 -19.11 -12.73
CA PHE A 148 10.34 -19.47 -13.74
C PHE A 148 9.81 -20.89 -13.52
N ASP A 149 8.53 -21.00 -13.19
CA ASP A 149 7.80 -22.25 -13.17
C ASP A 149 7.29 -22.55 -14.58
N ALA A 150 8.04 -23.39 -15.32
CA ALA A 150 7.66 -23.78 -16.68
C ALA A 150 6.32 -24.55 -16.75
N PRO A 151 6.04 -25.53 -15.86
CA PRO A 151 4.70 -26.14 -15.76
C PRO A 151 3.56 -25.14 -15.55
N ALA A 152 3.75 -24.14 -14.67
CA ALA A 152 2.71 -23.13 -14.39
C ALA A 152 2.71 -21.96 -15.38
N GLY A 153 3.75 -21.81 -16.22
CA GLY A 153 3.96 -20.66 -17.08
C GLY A 153 4.04 -19.35 -16.28
N ALA A 154 4.75 -19.37 -15.15
CA ALA A 154 4.80 -18.25 -14.22
C ALA A 154 6.23 -17.81 -13.92
N LEU A 155 6.52 -16.52 -14.05
CA LEU A 155 7.76 -15.89 -13.62
C LEU A 155 7.51 -15.14 -12.31
N THR A 156 8.18 -15.53 -11.24
CA THR A 156 8.16 -14.82 -9.96
C THR A 156 9.47 -14.06 -9.78
N VAL A 157 9.38 -12.78 -9.42
CA VAL A 157 10.51 -11.90 -9.18
C VAL A 157 10.40 -11.28 -7.79
N SER A 158 11.43 -11.40 -6.97
CA SER A 158 11.44 -10.88 -5.59
C SER A 158 12.20 -9.55 -5.51
N LEU A 159 11.64 -8.59 -4.77
CA LEU A 159 12.37 -7.40 -4.34
C LEU A 159 13.23 -7.76 -3.12
N CYS A 160 14.51 -7.40 -3.12
CA CYS A 160 15.36 -7.51 -1.93
C CYS A 160 15.45 -6.20 -1.17
N ALA A 161 15.84 -6.29 0.11
CA ALA A 161 16.35 -5.14 0.83
C ALA A 161 17.70 -4.76 0.19
N GLY A 162 17.81 -3.49 -0.22
CA GLY A 162 19.08 -2.91 -0.66
C GLY A 162 20.03 -2.66 0.50
#